data_AF-X1TEH8-F1
#
_entry.id   AF-X1TEH8-F1
#
_cell.length_a   1.000
_cell.length_b   1.000
_cell.length_c   1.000
_cell.angle_alpha   90.00
_cell.angle_beta   90.00
_cell.angle_gamma   90.00
#
_symmetry.space_group_name_H-M   'P 1'
#
loop_
_entity.id
_entity.type
_entity.pdbx_description
1 polymer ?
#
loop_
_entity_poly.entity_id
_entity_poly.type
_entity_poly.pdbx_seq_one_letter_code
_entity_poly.pdbx_strand_id
1 'polypeptide(L)'
;IADLGIPQIQSEMEISPQLIEASTGSMVPAEHLRGEPILALCGIAQPLTFYHALIRLGLEPETVRYYPDHYRYSDDDMAYLSGLTEDNRLTVVTTEKDAVKLDRGFLVDHRVYAVRIDFRLTGQELKTFQDTLVQYLPLPQLTPAAGEA
;
A
#
# COMPACT_ATOMS: atom_id res chain seq x y z
N ILE A 1 -17.15 -3.82 26.99
CA ILE A 1 -15.85 -3.64 27.67
C ILE A 1 -16.12 -2.71 28.84
N ALA A 2 -15.78 -3.10 30.06
CA ALA A 2 -16.07 -2.30 31.26
C ALA A 2 -15.27 -0.99 31.23
N ASP A 3 -15.88 0.10 31.71
CA ASP A 3 -15.22 1.38 31.91
C ASP A 3 -14.20 1.25 33.06
N LEU A 4 -12.92 1.20 32.70
CA LEU A 4 -11.80 1.02 33.61
C LEU A 4 -11.22 2.37 34.08
N GLY A 5 -11.83 3.50 33.71
CA GLY A 5 -11.31 4.85 34.02
C GLY A 5 -9.97 5.19 33.36
N ILE A 6 -9.55 4.39 32.37
CA ILE A 6 -8.35 4.60 31.56
C ILE A 6 -8.75 5.09 30.17
N PRO A 7 -8.04 6.09 29.60
CA PRO A 7 -8.36 6.56 28.27
C PRO A 7 -8.32 5.46 27.22
N GLN A 8 -9.41 5.27 26.49
CA GLN A 8 -9.50 4.26 25.43
C GLN A 8 -9.39 4.89 24.04
N ILE A 9 -8.37 4.43 23.32
CA ILE A 9 -8.14 4.76 21.91
C ILE A 9 -8.08 3.45 21.16
N GLN A 10 -8.78 3.41 20.05
CA GLN A 10 -8.83 2.28 19.15
C GLN A 10 -8.10 2.64 17.87
N SER A 11 -7.54 1.63 17.21
CA SER A 11 -6.96 1.76 15.89
C SER A 11 -7.58 0.74 14.96
N GLU A 12 -7.86 1.17 13.74
CA GLU A 12 -8.43 0.36 12.68
C GLU A 12 -7.54 0.49 11.44
N MET A 13 -7.19 -0.65 10.86
CA MET A 13 -6.55 -0.71 9.55
C MET A 13 -7.60 -1.12 8.53
N GLU A 14 -7.79 -0.30 7.51
CA GLU A 14 -8.75 -0.54 6.44
C GLU A 14 -8.02 -0.61 5.09
N ILE A 15 -8.41 -1.55 4.24
CA ILE A 15 -7.90 -1.61 2.88
C ILE A 15 -8.59 -0.50 2.10
N SER A 16 -7.82 0.41 1.52
CA SER A 16 -8.37 1.52 0.75
C SER A 16 -9.00 0.99 -0.55
N PRO A 17 -10.19 1.50 -0.95
CA PRO A 17 -10.78 1.17 -2.26
C PRO A 17 -10.01 1.82 -3.42
N GLN A 18 -9.03 2.65 -3.12
CA GLN A 18 -8.16 3.34 -4.07
C GLN A 18 -6.78 2.67 -4.06
N LEU A 19 -6.20 2.52 -5.25
CA LEU A 19 -4.83 2.09 -5.48
C LEU A 19 -3.98 3.31 -5.81
N ILE A 20 -2.68 3.22 -5.56
CA ILE A 20 -1.70 4.24 -5.99
C ILE A 20 -1.04 3.74 -7.26
N GLU A 21 -1.14 4.49 -8.36
CA GLU A 21 -0.32 4.25 -9.54
C GLU A 21 1.13 4.59 -9.22
N ALA A 22 2.03 3.60 -9.26
CA ALA A 22 3.37 3.74 -8.72
C ALA A 22 4.27 4.71 -9.52
N SER A 23 3.98 4.92 -10.80
CA SER A 23 4.72 5.85 -11.67
C SER A 23 4.38 7.31 -11.43
N THR A 24 3.11 7.62 -11.11
CA THR A 24 2.60 8.99 -11.00
C THR A 24 2.27 9.40 -9.56
N GLY A 25 2.07 8.43 -8.66
CA GLY A 25 1.54 8.66 -7.32
C GLY A 25 0.03 8.94 -7.31
N SER A 26 -0.65 8.86 -8.45
CA SER A 26 -2.08 9.17 -8.56
C SER A 26 -2.93 8.10 -7.91
N MET A 27 -4.05 8.51 -7.31
CA MET A 27 -5.03 7.57 -6.75
C MET A 27 -6.01 7.12 -7.86
N VAL A 28 -6.20 5.82 -7.98
CA VAL A 28 -7.11 5.21 -8.96
C VAL A 28 -8.04 4.22 -8.23
N PRO A 29 -9.36 4.26 -8.45
CA PRO A 29 -10.27 3.27 -7.86
C PRO A 29 -9.89 1.86 -8.27
N ALA A 30 -9.81 0.92 -7.31
CA ALA A 30 -9.45 -0.48 -7.58
C ALA A 30 -10.38 -1.14 -8.59
N GLU A 31 -11.64 -0.70 -8.65
CA GLU A 31 -12.62 -1.18 -9.63
C GLU A 31 -12.19 -1.02 -11.09
N HIS A 32 -11.30 -0.07 -11.42
CA HIS A 32 -10.77 0.09 -12.77
C HIS A 32 -9.93 -1.09 -13.25
N LEU A 33 -9.38 -1.88 -12.32
CA LEU A 33 -8.54 -3.04 -12.64
C LEU A 33 -9.34 -4.35 -12.66
N ARG A 34 -10.67 -4.31 -12.46
CA ARG A 34 -11.50 -5.52 -12.48
C ARG A 34 -11.49 -6.16 -13.86
N GLY A 35 -11.23 -7.46 -13.91
CA GLY A 35 -11.16 -8.23 -15.15
C GLY A 35 -9.87 -8.01 -15.96
N GLU A 36 -8.93 -7.19 -15.46
CA GLU A 36 -7.59 -7.12 -16.05
C GLU A 36 -6.77 -8.34 -15.63
N PRO A 37 -5.85 -8.81 -16.49
CA PRO A 37 -4.94 -9.90 -16.13
C PRO A 37 -3.91 -9.37 -15.13
N ILE A 38 -4.02 -9.78 -13.86
CA ILE A 38 -3.22 -9.21 -12.77
C ILE A 38 -2.08 -10.15 -12.36
N LEU A 39 -0.88 -9.56 -12.25
CA LEU A 39 0.25 -10.10 -11.51
C LEU A 39 0.29 -9.48 -10.11
N ALA A 40 -0.09 -10.25 -9.09
CA ALA A 40 0.05 -9.83 -7.71
C ALA A 40 1.42 -10.22 -7.14
N LEU A 41 2.16 -9.28 -6.58
CA LEU A 41 3.44 -9.57 -5.93
C LEU A 41 3.66 -8.83 -4.62
N CYS A 42 4.19 -9.52 -3.61
CA CYS A 42 4.52 -8.88 -2.33
C CYS A 42 5.65 -9.60 -1.57
N GLY A 43 6.42 -8.82 -0.81
CA GLY A 43 7.46 -9.23 0.14
C GLY A 43 7.14 -8.77 1.56
N ILE A 44 6.05 -9.31 2.14
CA ILE A 44 5.56 -8.98 3.49
C ILE A 44 5.49 -10.25 4.37
N ALA A 45 5.53 -10.06 5.69
CA ALA A 45 5.51 -11.17 6.65
C ALA A 45 4.30 -12.12 6.54
N GLN A 46 3.14 -11.62 6.10
CA GLN A 46 1.91 -12.40 5.94
C GLN A 46 1.34 -12.22 4.53
N PRO A 47 1.89 -12.89 3.49
CA PRO A 47 1.50 -12.65 2.11
C PRO A 47 0.01 -12.93 1.81
N LEU A 48 -0.60 -13.86 2.54
CA LEU A 48 -2.02 -14.18 2.35
C LEU A 48 -2.96 -13.03 2.73
N THR A 49 -2.57 -12.15 3.65
CA THR A 49 -3.42 -10.99 3.99
C THR A 49 -3.50 -10.00 2.83
N PHE A 50 -2.40 -9.83 2.09
CA PHE A 50 -2.37 -9.06 0.85
C PHE A 50 -3.25 -9.70 -0.22
N TYR A 51 -3.13 -11.01 -0.45
CA TYR A 51 -3.99 -11.71 -1.41
C TYR A 51 -5.49 -11.54 -1.06
N HIS A 52 -5.87 -11.75 0.19
CA HIS A 52 -7.25 -11.53 0.62
C HIS A 52 -7.70 -10.08 0.49
N ALA A 53 -6.79 -9.11 0.63
CA ALA A 53 -7.10 -7.71 0.39
C ALA A 53 -7.47 -7.46 -1.08
N LEU A 54 -6.74 -8.06 -2.02
CA LEU A 54 -7.07 -7.99 -3.46
C LEU A 54 -8.45 -8.55 -3.75
N ILE A 55 -8.77 -9.75 -3.22
CA ILE A 55 -10.09 -10.36 -3.38
C ILE A 55 -11.19 -9.46 -2.82
N ARG A 56 -10.98 -8.83 -1.64
CA ARG A 56 -11.95 -7.89 -1.05
C ARG A 56 -12.17 -6.63 -1.90
N LEU A 57 -11.19 -6.23 -2.70
CA LEU A 57 -11.31 -5.13 -3.67
C LEU A 57 -11.99 -5.58 -4.98
N GLY A 58 -12.26 -6.87 -5.14
CA GLY A 58 -12.78 -7.47 -6.37
C GLY A 58 -11.70 -7.68 -7.44
N LEU A 59 -10.43 -7.73 -7.03
CA LEU A 59 -9.31 -8.03 -7.92
C LEU A 59 -8.97 -9.51 -7.80
N GLU A 60 -8.89 -10.21 -8.93
CA GLU A 60 -8.60 -11.64 -9.01
C GLU A 60 -7.27 -11.85 -9.76
N PRO A 61 -6.14 -12.00 -9.04
CA PRO A 61 -4.85 -12.18 -9.69
C PRO A 61 -4.76 -13.48 -10.48
N GLU A 62 -4.34 -13.39 -11.74
CA GLU A 62 -4.04 -14.55 -12.58
C GLU A 62 -2.73 -15.21 -12.13
N THR A 63 -1.75 -14.38 -11.79
CA THR A 63 -0.46 -14.84 -11.26
C THR A 63 -0.16 -14.19 -9.92
N VAL A 64 0.35 -14.99 -8.98
CA VAL A 64 0.79 -14.50 -7.68
C VAL A 64 2.26 -14.88 -7.44
N ARG A 65 3.04 -13.94 -6.91
CA ARG A 65 4.44 -14.13 -6.50
C ARG A 65 4.65 -13.61 -5.08
N TYR A 66 5.08 -14.50 -4.20
CA TYR A 66 5.42 -14.14 -2.83
C TYR A 66 6.93 -14.16 -2.64
N TYR A 67 7.43 -13.10 -2.02
CA TYR A 67 8.82 -12.94 -1.66
C TYR A 67 8.95 -12.91 -0.12
N PRO A 68 10.14 -13.22 0.43
CA PRO A 68 10.42 -13.05 1.85
C PRO A 68 10.14 -11.62 2.34
N ASP A 69 9.91 -11.46 3.65
CA ASP A 69 9.76 -10.12 4.20
C ASP A 69 11.05 -9.30 3.99
N HIS A 70 10.89 -8.01 3.71
CA HIS A 70 11.97 -7.10 3.37
C HIS A 70 12.80 -7.50 2.13
N TYR A 71 12.25 -8.34 1.24
CA TYR A 71 12.93 -8.71 0.00
C TYR A 71 13.40 -7.48 -0.78
N ARG A 72 14.63 -7.57 -1.30
CA ARG A 72 15.23 -6.59 -2.21
C ARG A 72 15.20 -7.20 -3.59
N TYR A 73 14.48 -6.58 -4.50
CA TYR A 73 14.41 -7.02 -5.89
C TYR A 73 15.76 -6.80 -6.56
N SER A 74 16.31 -7.87 -7.13
CA SER A 74 17.52 -7.83 -7.93
C SER A 74 17.23 -7.43 -9.38
N ASP A 75 18.26 -7.06 -10.14
CA ASP A 75 18.11 -6.76 -11.57
C ASP A 75 17.57 -7.97 -12.36
N ASP A 76 17.97 -9.19 -11.97
CA ASP A 76 17.46 -10.43 -12.55
C ASP A 76 15.97 -10.64 -12.24
N ASP A 77 15.52 -10.30 -11.01
CA ASP A 77 14.10 -10.31 -10.66
C ASP A 77 13.31 -9.31 -11.51
N MET A 78 13.84 -8.11 -11.72
CA MET A 78 13.19 -7.08 -12.54
C MET A 78 13.10 -7.50 -14.01
N ALA A 79 14.17 -8.07 -14.57
CA ALA A 79 14.16 -8.60 -15.94
C ALA A 79 13.14 -9.74 -16.10
N TYR A 80 13.09 -10.66 -15.14
CA TYR A 80 12.10 -11.74 -15.13
C TYR A 80 10.66 -11.20 -15.03
N LEU A 81 10.41 -10.26 -14.12
CA LEU A 81 9.08 -9.67 -13.94
C LEU A 81 8.66 -8.85 -15.16
N SER A 82 9.57 -8.14 -15.82
CA SER A 82 9.28 -7.41 -17.07
C SER A 82 8.85 -8.38 -18.17
N GLY A 83 9.65 -9.43 -18.42
CA GLY A 83 9.29 -10.42 -19.45
C GLY A 83 7.95 -11.09 -19.16
N LEU A 84 7.72 -11.51 -17.91
CA LEU A 84 6.44 -12.10 -17.50
C LEU A 84 5.25 -11.15 -17.72
N THR A 85 5.45 -9.87 -17.41
CA THR A 85 4.42 -8.82 -17.54
C THR A 85 4.13 -8.52 -19.00
N GLU A 86 5.15 -8.41 -19.86
CA GLU A 86 5.01 -8.12 -21.28
C GLU A 86 4.36 -9.28 -22.04
N ASP A 87 4.87 -10.50 -21.85
CA ASP A 87 4.42 -11.70 -22.56
C ASP A 87 2.93 -11.99 -22.34
N ASN A 88 2.43 -11.67 -21.14
CA ASN A 88 1.05 -11.94 -20.74
C ASN A 88 0.21 -10.65 -20.59
N ARG A 89 0.77 -9.49 -20.93
CA ARG A 89 0.14 -8.17 -20.84
C ARG A 89 -0.45 -7.89 -19.44
N LEU A 90 0.27 -8.29 -18.40
CA LEU A 90 -0.19 -8.23 -17.02
C LEU A 90 -0.18 -6.81 -16.48
N THR A 91 -1.09 -6.55 -15.55
CA THR A 91 -1.05 -5.38 -14.68
C THR A 91 -0.51 -5.79 -13.33
N VAL A 92 0.53 -5.09 -12.87
CA VAL A 92 1.21 -5.45 -11.62
C VAL A 92 0.50 -4.78 -10.46
N VAL A 93 0.12 -5.57 -9.46
CA VAL A 93 -0.43 -5.06 -8.20
C VAL A 93 0.46 -5.52 -7.05
N THR A 94 0.91 -4.58 -6.23
CA THR A 94 1.85 -4.83 -5.13
C THR A 94 1.45 -4.08 -3.86
N THR A 95 2.28 -4.13 -2.80
CA THR A 95 2.08 -3.31 -1.60
C THR A 95 2.81 -1.97 -1.74
N GLU A 96 2.37 -0.93 -1.02
CA GLU A 96 3.12 0.35 -0.95
C GLU A 96 4.58 0.14 -0.54
N LYS A 97 4.82 -0.77 0.40
CA LYS A 97 6.16 -1.10 0.91
C LYS A 97 7.05 -1.73 -0.16
N ASP A 98 6.49 -2.51 -1.08
CA ASP A 98 7.26 -3.16 -2.13
C ASP A 98 7.39 -2.29 -3.37
N ALA A 99 6.39 -1.46 -3.69
CA ALA A 99 6.47 -0.49 -4.77
C ALA A 99 7.69 0.42 -4.66
N VAL A 100 8.04 0.89 -3.45
CA VAL A 100 9.23 1.74 -3.23
C VAL A 100 10.56 1.02 -3.44
N LYS A 101 10.57 -0.31 -3.58
CA LYS A 101 11.78 -1.11 -3.80
C LYS A 101 11.92 -1.60 -5.24
N LEU A 102 10.87 -1.47 -6.05
CA LEU A 102 10.93 -1.81 -7.46
C LEU A 102 11.79 -0.78 -8.18
N ASP A 103 12.46 -1.22 -9.24
CA ASP A 103 13.26 -0.33 -10.07
C ASP A 103 12.38 0.77 -10.72
N ARG A 104 12.93 1.98 -10.85
CA ARG A 104 12.18 3.11 -11.41
C ARG A 104 11.85 2.91 -12.88
N GLY A 105 12.73 2.29 -13.66
CA GLY A 105 12.46 1.93 -15.05
C GLY A 105 11.28 0.98 -15.14
N PHE A 106 11.26 -0.06 -14.29
CA PHE A 106 10.12 -0.97 -14.19
C PHE A 106 8.79 -0.25 -13.92
N LEU A 107 8.77 0.71 -12.99
CA LEU A 107 7.56 1.47 -12.68
C LEU A 107 7.08 2.35 -13.86
N VAL A 108 7.99 2.85 -14.69
CA VAL A 108 7.66 3.71 -15.84
C VAL A 108 7.23 2.89 -17.06
N ASP A 109 7.85 1.73 -17.26
CA ASP A 109 7.63 0.89 -18.43
C ASP A 109 6.38 0.01 -18.29
N HIS A 110 5.94 -0.26 -17.05
CA HIS A 110 4.81 -1.16 -16.76
C HIS A 110 3.68 -0.48 -15.98
N ARG A 111 2.48 -1.04 -16.10
CA ARG A 111 1.33 -0.64 -15.28
C ARG A 111 1.45 -1.25 -13.89
N VAL A 112 1.93 -0.45 -12.92
CA VAL A 112 2.15 -0.88 -11.54
C VAL A 112 1.26 -0.10 -10.58
N TYR A 113 0.48 -0.81 -9.78
CA TYR A 113 -0.38 -0.23 -8.75
C TYR A 113 -0.06 -0.80 -7.37
N ALA A 114 -0.07 0.06 -6.36
CA ALA A 114 0.12 -0.32 -4.96
C ALA A 114 -1.22 -0.31 -4.22
N VAL A 115 -1.48 -1.38 -3.45
CA VAL A 115 -2.59 -1.43 -2.50
C VAL A 115 -2.25 -0.56 -1.31
N ARG A 116 -3.16 0.37 -1.00
CA ARG A 116 -3.05 1.27 0.14
C ARG A 116 -3.79 0.73 1.35
N ILE A 117 -3.18 0.86 2.52
CA ILE A 117 -3.83 0.59 3.81
C ILE A 117 -4.00 1.91 4.55
N ASP A 118 -5.25 2.25 4.85
CA ASP A 118 -5.58 3.41 5.66
C ASP A 118 -5.57 3.05 7.14
N PHE A 119 -4.91 3.88 7.95
CA PHE A 119 -4.88 3.76 9.39
C PHE A 119 -5.76 4.84 10.01
N ARG A 120 -6.72 4.44 10.84
CA ARG A 120 -7.61 5.36 11.55
C ARG A 120 -7.51 5.14 13.05
N LEU A 121 -7.40 6.24 13.78
CA LEU A 121 -7.59 6.24 15.23
C LEU A 121 -9.05 6.61 15.52
N THR A 122 -9.67 5.88 16.42
CA THR A 122 -11.05 6.08 16.88
C THR A 122 -11.10 6.02 18.41
N GLY A 123 -12.22 6.41 19.01
CA GLY A 123 -12.41 6.39 20.47
C GLY A 123 -12.97 7.70 21.01
N GLN A 124 -13.75 7.61 22.08
CA GLN A 124 -14.42 8.77 22.69
C GLN A 124 -13.43 9.82 23.21
N GLU A 125 -12.25 9.38 23.65
CA GLU A 125 -11.21 10.25 24.22
C GLU A 125 -10.13 10.64 23.22
N LEU A 126 -10.29 10.30 21.92
CA LEU A 126 -9.30 10.59 20.89
C LEU A 126 -8.94 12.07 20.84
N LYS A 127 -9.93 12.96 20.97
CA LYS A 127 -9.69 14.41 21.00
C LYS A 127 -8.83 14.81 22.19
N THR A 128 -9.17 14.35 23.38
CA THR A 128 -8.41 14.62 24.61
C THR A 128 -6.98 14.10 24.50
N PHE A 129 -6.80 12.91 23.92
CA PHE A 129 -5.48 12.36 23.65
C PHE A 129 -4.67 13.21 22.68
N GLN A 130 -5.26 13.62 21.56
CA GLN A 130 -4.61 14.50 20.58
C GLN A 130 -4.21 15.84 21.21
N ASP A 131 -5.14 16.48 21.93
CA ASP A 131 -4.88 17.76 22.61
C ASP A 131 -3.74 17.61 23.64
N THR A 132 -3.69 16.48 24.36
CA THR A 132 -2.63 16.17 25.31
C THR A 132 -1.29 15.96 24.60
N LEU A 133 -1.26 15.16 23.52
CA LEU A 133 -0.03 14.94 22.76
C LEU A 133 0.56 16.24 22.25
N VAL A 134 -0.25 17.16 21.73
CA VAL A 134 0.22 18.46 21.21
C VAL A 134 0.84 19.35 22.31
N GLN A 135 0.43 19.18 23.57
CA GLN A 135 1.04 19.92 24.69
C GLN A 135 2.45 19.43 25.04
N TYR A 136 2.74 18.14 24.81
CA TYR A 136 4.01 17.51 25.20
C TYR A 136 4.95 17.24 24.02
N LEU A 137 4.42 17.12 22.81
CA LEU A 137 5.22 16.93 21.60
C LEU A 137 5.60 18.29 21.02
N PRO A 138 6.85 18.47 20.56
CA PRO A 138 7.20 19.65 19.78
C PRO A 138 6.30 19.71 18.54
N LEU A 139 5.74 20.88 18.26
CA LEU A 139 5.00 21.09 17.01
C LEU A 139 5.91 20.76 15.83
N PRO A 140 5.51 19.85 14.91
CA PRO A 140 6.33 19.53 13.77
C PRO A 140 6.56 20.79 12.94
N GLN A 141 7.83 21.06 12.60
CA GLN A 141 8.12 22.06 11.58
C GLN A 141 7.64 21.48 10.25
N LEU A 142 6.53 22.00 9.73
CA LEU A 142 6.05 21.63 8.40
C LEU A 142 7.08 22.16 7.39
N THR A 143 7.91 21.27 6.87
CA THR A 143 8.70 21.56 5.68
C THR A 143 7.70 21.69 4.52
N PRO A 144 7.67 22.80 3.77
CA PRO A 144 6.83 22.89 2.59
C PRO A 144 7.20 21.75 1.63
N ALA A 145 6.18 21.13 1.03
CA ALA A 145 6.38 20.06 0.05
C ALA A 145 7.29 20.58 -1.07
N ALA A 146 8.34 19.82 -1.40
CA ALA A 146 9.22 20.15 -2.51
C ALA A 146 8.39 20.16 -3.81
N GLY A 147 8.09 21.35 -4.35
CA GLY A 147 7.30 21.48 -5.57
C GLY A 147 6.65 22.84 -5.85
N GLU A 148 6.60 23.77 -4.90
CA GLU A 148 6.14 25.14 -5.16
C GLU A 148 7.34 26.10 -5.30
N ALA A 149 7.97 26.11 -6.49
CA ALA A 149 8.88 27.16 -6.95
C ALA A 149 8.84 27.28 -8.47
#